data_AF-A0AAE0DA23-F1
#
_entry.id   AF-A0AAE0DA23-F1
#
_cell.length_a   1.000
_cell.length_b   1.000
_cell.length_c   1.000
_cell.angle_alpha   90.00
_cell.angle_beta   90.00
_cell.angle_gamma   90.00
#
_symmetry.space_group_name_H-M   'P 1'
#
loop_
_entity.id
_entity.type
_entity.pdbx_description
1 polymer ?
#
loop_
_entity_poly.entity_id
_entity_poly.type
_entity_poly.pdbx_seq_one_letter_code
_entity_poly.pdbx_strand_id
1 'polypeptide(L)'
;MDATFQIDLDILQDPLVPLTEKEWMLDVILSQIVPYRFYQEPRLFPELSFYAILLNNREDFLKIWTLATRFHSWIYGLAISSPAMADEAIESLRQMKRDLDLDLGLALAPVNLPLPEYPSPPGTSVETSVPTTPQLKPQTYHTRAPKETKSRTPDHPLLAAELQKPATPAYEGVIRDLSHFQELDEAYNRHVRRPPGTAPEQDPSWPSTTEKRVEYVREMYIAIVKTDDFFELRKARERMSKAMARVSNGAVQQEQGSSDNDSRKRKTTATNGKASERPKGLSKADWELLSETNSAMDRLNAVIHHKIVNVELEIACWRLLLAAEDAQLGFTMKPMWSGHRTVSTWDQFNTFGERWSAMCGELLDCKILVHSLLRADWFSKFASAPNKERAAKLSNDLLNGRRDVQNQVGRNVIRERTANEEWQASEDFEIRTREGSLVHQGNQIGDRTRRQLAKRQKV
;
A
#
# COMPACT_ATOMS: atom_id res chain seq x y z
N MET A 1 -14.79 43.25 17.38
CA MET A 1 -14.60 42.75 18.74
C MET A 1 -14.77 41.25 18.65
N ASP A 2 -13.68 40.50 18.72
CA ASP A 2 -13.73 39.04 18.68
C ASP A 2 -14.48 38.57 19.93
N ALA A 3 -15.65 37.96 19.71
CA ALA A 3 -16.46 37.41 20.78
C ALA A 3 -15.64 36.33 21.52
N THR A 4 -15.48 36.46 22.83
CA THR A 4 -14.77 35.49 23.67
C THR A 4 -15.66 34.26 23.93
N PHE A 5 -15.05 33.08 24.09
CA PHE A 5 -15.77 31.85 24.49
C PHE A 5 -16.52 31.98 25.83
N GLN A 6 -16.22 33.01 26.63
CA GLN A 6 -17.01 33.35 27.82
C GLN A 6 -18.52 33.49 27.52
N ILE A 7 -18.88 34.03 26.36
CA ILE A 7 -20.29 34.16 25.95
C ILE A 7 -20.94 32.78 25.81
N ASP A 8 -20.21 31.81 25.28
CA ASP A 8 -20.69 30.43 25.14
C ASP A 8 -20.81 29.73 26.50
N LEU A 9 -19.89 30.01 27.43
CA LEU A 9 -19.98 29.53 28.81
C LEU A 9 -21.21 30.10 29.53
N ASP A 10 -21.49 31.37 29.34
CA ASP A 10 -22.67 32.02 29.93
C ASP A 10 -23.97 31.39 29.37
N ILE A 11 -24.02 31.09 28.06
CA ILE A 11 -25.14 30.35 27.42
C ILE A 11 -25.30 28.95 28.04
N LEU A 12 -24.20 28.23 28.27
CA LEU A 12 -24.24 26.90 28.88
C LEU A 12 -24.76 26.95 30.33
N GLN A 13 -24.49 28.02 31.06
CA GLN A 13 -24.91 28.21 32.45
C GLN A 13 -26.32 28.83 32.59
N ASP A 14 -26.85 29.48 31.55
CA ASP A 14 -28.14 30.16 31.60
C ASP A 14 -29.32 29.16 31.68
N PRO A 15 -30.13 29.15 32.75
CA PRO A 15 -31.26 28.23 32.89
C PRO A 15 -32.37 28.46 31.85
N LEU A 16 -32.39 29.61 31.17
CA LEU A 16 -33.39 29.94 30.16
C LEU A 16 -33.06 29.38 28.76
N VAL A 17 -31.83 28.94 28.53
CA VAL A 17 -31.39 28.36 27.26
C VAL A 17 -31.89 26.91 27.15
N PRO A 18 -32.52 26.50 26.03
CA PRO A 18 -33.01 25.14 25.84
C PRO A 18 -31.92 24.07 26.03
N LEU A 19 -32.27 22.97 26.71
CA LEU A 19 -31.37 21.84 26.94
C LEU A 19 -30.77 21.29 25.64
N THR A 20 -31.56 21.22 24.57
CA THR A 20 -31.12 20.76 23.24
C THR A 20 -30.03 21.64 22.64
N GLU A 21 -30.02 22.94 22.92
CA GLU A 21 -28.97 23.85 22.46
C GLU A 21 -27.69 23.66 23.27
N LYS A 22 -27.79 23.47 24.59
CA LYS A 22 -26.65 23.19 25.46
C LYS A 22 -25.99 21.85 25.13
N GLU A 23 -26.80 20.82 24.92
CA GLU A 23 -26.37 19.49 24.51
C GLU A 23 -25.64 19.56 23.17
N TRP A 24 -26.22 20.24 22.17
CA TRP A 24 -25.56 20.44 20.87
C TRP A 24 -24.21 21.14 21.00
N MET A 25 -24.10 22.20 21.82
CA MET A 25 -22.83 22.92 22.03
C MET A 25 -21.76 22.03 22.65
N LEU A 26 -22.10 21.30 23.72
CA LEU A 26 -21.18 20.41 24.41
C LEU A 26 -20.79 19.21 23.55
N ASP A 27 -21.72 18.67 22.77
CA ASP A 27 -21.43 17.60 21.81
C ASP A 27 -20.44 18.04 20.76
N VAL A 28 -20.66 19.20 20.14
CA VAL A 28 -19.74 19.75 19.15
C VAL A 28 -18.33 19.89 19.74
N ILE A 29 -18.21 20.47 20.93
CA ILE A 29 -16.91 20.71 21.56
C ILE A 29 -16.23 19.40 21.96
N LEU A 30 -16.92 18.54 22.71
CA LEU A 30 -16.34 17.35 23.32
C LEU A 30 -16.12 16.20 22.33
N SER A 31 -16.91 16.13 21.25
CA SER A 31 -16.79 15.05 20.24
C SER A 31 -16.01 15.48 18.99
N GLN A 32 -15.96 16.77 18.66
CA GLN A 32 -15.37 17.21 17.37
C GLN A 32 -14.16 18.10 17.52
N ILE A 33 -13.92 18.68 18.70
CA ILE A 33 -12.75 19.54 18.93
C ILE A 33 -11.76 18.90 19.88
N VAL A 34 -12.21 18.56 21.10
CA VAL A 34 -11.38 17.98 22.18
C VAL A 34 -10.62 16.71 21.79
N PRO A 35 -11.19 15.75 21.02
CA PRO A 35 -10.50 14.50 20.70
C PRO A 35 -9.23 14.69 19.85
N TYR A 36 -9.08 15.84 19.20
CA TYR A 36 -7.93 16.13 18.34
C TYR A 36 -6.79 16.82 19.08
N ARG A 37 -6.91 17.05 20.39
CA ARG A 37 -5.81 17.57 21.21
C ARG A 37 -4.65 16.56 21.24
N PHE A 38 -3.42 17.04 21.09
CA PHE A 38 -2.24 16.18 21.14
C PHE A 38 -2.05 15.57 22.53
N TYR A 39 -1.83 14.26 22.58
CA TYR A 39 -1.59 13.51 23.82
C TYR A 39 -0.14 13.62 24.32
N GLN A 40 0.79 14.02 23.45
CA GLN A 40 2.22 14.20 23.75
C GLN A 40 2.53 15.68 23.96
N GLU A 41 3.54 15.99 24.79
CA GLU A 41 3.92 17.37 25.04
C GLU A 41 4.53 18.03 23.78
N PRO A 42 4.16 19.29 23.47
CA PRO A 42 3.19 20.12 24.19
C PRO A 42 1.75 19.70 23.84
N ARG A 43 0.91 19.47 24.86
CA ARG A 43 -0.48 18.98 24.75
C ARG A 43 -1.44 20.07 24.22
N LEU A 44 -1.12 20.58 23.03
CA LEU A 44 -1.83 21.66 22.34
C LEU A 44 -2.92 21.10 21.43
N PHE A 45 -3.77 22.00 20.94
CA PHE A 45 -4.74 21.70 19.90
C PHE A 45 -4.12 21.97 18.51
N PRO A 46 -4.53 21.23 17.46
CA PRO A 46 -4.21 21.55 16.08
C PRO A 46 -4.59 22.99 15.70
N GLU A 47 -3.97 23.52 14.64
CA GLU A 47 -4.30 24.83 14.09
C GLU A 47 -5.78 24.96 13.68
N LEU A 48 -6.35 26.17 13.73
CA LEU A 48 -7.75 26.40 13.33
C LEU A 48 -8.09 25.87 11.93
N SER A 49 -7.15 25.93 11.00
CA SER A 49 -7.32 25.42 9.63
C SER A 49 -7.64 23.92 9.57
N PHE A 50 -7.17 23.13 10.55
CA PHE A 50 -7.52 21.72 10.68
C PHE A 50 -9.03 21.56 10.93
N TYR A 51 -9.59 22.34 11.87
CA TYR A 51 -11.01 22.29 12.20
C TYR A 51 -11.88 22.85 11.07
N ALA A 52 -11.39 23.83 10.31
CA ALA A 52 -12.09 24.32 9.14
C ALA A 52 -12.33 23.19 8.13
N ILE A 53 -11.29 22.39 7.86
CA ILE A 53 -11.37 21.23 6.97
C ILE A 53 -12.27 20.14 7.56
N LEU A 54 -12.10 19.84 8.86
CA LEU A 54 -12.86 18.79 9.55
C LEU A 54 -14.37 19.05 9.50
N LEU A 55 -14.79 20.30 9.67
CA LEU A 55 -16.19 20.68 9.85
C LEU A 55 -16.87 21.12 8.55
N ASN A 56 -16.12 21.31 7.45
CA ASN A 56 -16.60 21.94 6.21
C ASN A 56 -17.82 21.25 5.56
N ASN A 57 -18.00 19.95 5.77
CA ASN A 57 -19.08 19.18 5.15
C ASN A 57 -20.37 19.15 5.98
N ARG A 58 -20.41 19.85 7.12
CA ARG A 58 -21.61 19.91 7.97
C ARG A 58 -22.60 20.96 7.46
N GLU A 59 -23.88 20.62 7.50
CA GLU A 59 -24.96 21.53 7.10
C GLU A 59 -25.03 22.77 8.00
N ASP A 60 -24.63 22.64 9.27
CA ASP A 60 -24.57 23.72 10.26
C ASP A 60 -23.17 24.36 10.40
N PHE A 61 -22.32 24.26 9.36
CA PHE A 61 -20.92 24.70 9.39
C PHE A 61 -20.74 26.12 9.95
N LEU A 62 -21.51 27.11 9.50
CA LEU A 62 -21.33 28.50 9.98
C LEU A 62 -21.59 28.65 11.49
N LYS A 63 -22.61 27.97 12.03
CA LYS A 63 -22.94 28.02 13.46
C LYS A 63 -21.84 27.35 14.28
N ILE A 64 -21.40 26.17 13.83
CA ILE A 64 -20.32 25.41 14.48
C ILE A 64 -18.99 26.12 14.39
N TRP A 65 -18.64 26.63 13.21
CA TRP A 65 -17.34 27.24 12.95
C TRP A 65 -17.11 28.43 13.88
N THR A 66 -18.16 29.21 14.13
CA THR A 66 -18.08 30.34 15.06
C THR A 66 -17.86 29.87 16.50
N LEU A 67 -18.58 28.84 16.95
CA LEU A 67 -18.39 28.22 18.27
C LEU A 67 -16.98 27.61 18.41
N ALA A 68 -16.54 26.86 17.41
CA ALA A 68 -15.24 26.18 17.38
C ALA A 68 -14.08 27.17 17.39
N THR A 69 -14.18 28.27 16.65
CA THR A 69 -13.15 29.32 16.62
C THR A 69 -13.00 29.98 17.99
N ARG A 70 -14.10 30.29 18.67
CA ARG A 70 -14.08 30.89 20.01
C ARG A 70 -13.52 29.92 21.04
N PHE A 71 -14.02 28.69 21.06
CA PHE A 71 -13.54 27.64 21.95
C PHE A 71 -12.04 27.38 21.76
N HIS A 72 -11.60 27.19 20.50
CA HIS A 72 -10.20 26.95 20.16
C HIS A 72 -9.31 28.07 20.66
N SER A 73 -9.65 29.33 20.36
CA SER A 73 -8.86 30.49 20.78
C SER A 73 -8.71 30.55 22.31
N TRP A 74 -9.78 30.25 23.04
CA TRP A 74 -9.78 30.22 24.51
C TRP A 74 -8.95 29.05 25.08
N ILE A 75 -9.23 27.83 24.65
CA ILE A 75 -8.58 26.63 25.20
C ILE A 75 -7.11 26.53 24.78
N TYR A 76 -6.76 27.04 23.60
CA TYR A 76 -5.38 27.11 23.13
C TYR A 76 -4.56 28.11 23.95
N GLY A 77 -5.15 29.26 24.31
CA GLY A 77 -4.54 30.22 25.25
C GLY A 77 -4.30 29.61 26.65
N LEU A 78 -5.26 28.82 27.15
CA LEU A 78 -5.10 28.06 28.38
C LEU A 78 -4.00 27.00 28.26
N ALA A 79 -3.98 26.22 27.17
CA ALA A 79 -3.03 25.14 26.97
C ALA A 79 -1.58 25.64 26.80
N ILE A 80 -1.36 26.82 26.21
CA ILE A 80 -0.05 27.48 26.14
C ILE A 80 0.41 27.92 27.54
N SER A 81 -0.50 28.50 28.32
CA SER A 81 -0.18 29.04 29.65
C SER A 81 0.06 27.92 30.67
N SER A 82 -0.79 26.90 30.66
CA SER A 82 -0.69 25.70 31.51
C SER A 82 -1.54 24.56 30.91
N PRO A 83 -0.92 23.46 30.44
CA PRO A 83 -1.65 22.29 29.96
C PRO A 83 -2.62 21.69 30.97
N ALA A 84 -2.33 21.83 32.27
CA ALA A 84 -3.18 21.35 33.36
C ALA A 84 -4.47 22.18 33.50
N MET A 85 -4.42 23.50 33.27
CA MET A 85 -5.63 24.33 33.28
C MET A 85 -6.57 23.98 32.11
N ALA A 86 -5.99 23.63 30.95
CA ALA A 86 -6.78 23.13 29.83
C ALA A 86 -7.40 21.76 30.13
N ASP A 87 -6.71 20.88 30.87
CA ASP A 87 -7.28 19.60 31.33
C ASP A 87 -8.49 19.82 32.26
N GLU A 88 -8.35 20.71 33.25
CA GLU A 88 -9.41 21.05 34.21
C GLU A 88 -10.63 21.69 33.52
N ALA A 89 -10.39 22.57 32.56
CA ALA A 89 -11.45 23.19 31.76
C ALA A 89 -12.23 22.14 30.93
N ILE A 90 -11.53 21.21 30.28
CA ILE A 90 -12.17 20.13 29.52
C ILE A 90 -12.96 19.20 30.43
N GLU A 91 -12.42 18.86 31.60
CA GLU A 91 -13.14 18.00 32.56
C GLU A 91 -14.38 18.69 33.12
N SER A 92 -14.33 20.00 33.36
CA SER A 92 -15.50 20.80 33.75
C SER A 92 -16.61 20.73 32.69
N LEU A 93 -16.27 20.83 31.41
CA LEU A 93 -17.24 20.68 30.31
C LEU A 93 -17.81 19.26 30.22
N ARG A 94 -16.99 18.22 30.47
CA ARG A 94 -17.47 16.84 30.54
C ARG A 94 -18.42 16.62 31.70
N GLN A 95 -18.13 17.20 32.86
CA GLN A 95 -19.02 17.15 34.02
C GLN A 95 -20.37 17.80 33.70
N MET A 96 -20.35 18.99 33.10
CA MET A 96 -21.57 19.69 32.67
C MET A 96 -22.42 18.86 31.71
N LYS A 97 -21.78 18.16 30.76
CA LYS A 97 -22.50 17.22 29.87
C LYS A 97 -23.13 16.06 30.65
N ARG A 98 -22.41 15.45 31.59
CA ARG A 98 -22.93 14.36 32.43
C ARG A 98 -24.13 14.81 33.27
N ASP A 99 -24.11 16.04 33.77
CA ASP A 99 -25.21 16.61 34.54
C ASP A 99 -26.47 16.84 33.66
N LEU A 100 -26.28 17.26 32.40
CA LEU A 100 -27.37 17.39 31.41
C LEU A 100 -27.98 16.03 31.01
N ASP A 101 -27.15 15.00 30.82
CA ASP A 101 -27.61 13.64 30.47
C ASP A 101 -28.47 13.03 31.61
N LEU A 102 -28.17 13.36 32.87
CA LEU A 102 -28.96 12.96 34.04
C LEU A 102 -30.34 13.63 34.07
N ASP A 103 -30.43 14.90 33.69
CA ASP A 103 -31.69 15.65 33.62
C ASP A 103 -32.59 15.16 32.46
N LEU A 104 -32.01 14.75 31.32
CA LEU A 104 -32.73 14.15 30.19
C LEU A 104 -33.22 12.73 30.48
N GLY A 105 -32.45 11.94 31.24
CA GLY A 105 -32.79 10.56 31.61
C GLY A 105 -34.02 10.42 32.52
N LEU A 106 -34.44 11.50 33.19
CA LEU A 106 -35.67 11.53 33.99
C LEU A 106 -36.94 11.90 33.18
N ALA A 107 -36.80 12.30 31.91
CA ALA A 107 -37.89 12.88 31.11
C ALA A 107 -38.53 11.94 30.06
N LEU A 108 -37.99 10.75 29.78
CA LEU A 108 -38.47 9.91 28.67
C LEU A 108 -38.79 8.46 29.09
N ALA A 109 -40.08 8.17 29.30
CA ALA A 109 -40.64 6.82 29.24
C ALA A 109 -40.93 6.44 27.76
N PRO A 110 -40.77 5.17 27.34
CA PRO A 110 -40.75 4.80 25.93
C PRO A 110 -42.17 4.67 25.35
N VAL A 111 -42.43 5.39 24.25
CA VAL A 111 -43.60 5.19 23.38
C VAL A 111 -43.18 4.33 22.19
N ASN A 112 -43.77 3.15 22.08
CA ASN A 112 -43.70 2.26 20.92
C ASN A 112 -44.49 2.87 19.75
N LEU A 113 -43.91 2.92 18.55
CA LEU A 113 -44.66 3.06 17.29
C LEU A 113 -44.02 2.23 16.16
N PRO A 114 -44.82 1.65 15.23
CA PRO A 114 -44.38 0.61 14.31
C PRO A 114 -43.82 1.15 12.98
N LEU A 115 -42.97 0.34 12.35
CA LEU A 115 -42.38 0.56 11.02
C LEU A 115 -43.42 0.52 9.88
N PRO A 116 -43.24 1.33 8.80
CA PRO A 116 -43.99 1.15 7.56
C PRO A 116 -43.31 0.15 6.61
N GLU A 117 -44.10 -0.81 6.11
CA GLU A 117 -43.78 -1.68 4.98
C GLU A 117 -43.82 -0.91 3.65
N TYR A 118 -42.89 -1.21 2.74
CA TYR A 118 -43.01 -0.89 1.32
C TYR A 118 -42.62 -2.09 0.44
N PRO A 119 -43.22 -2.23 -0.75
CA PRO A 119 -43.29 -3.49 -1.49
C PRO A 119 -42.11 -3.74 -2.43
N SER A 120 -41.74 -5.01 -2.58
CA SER A 120 -40.75 -5.51 -3.54
C SER A 120 -41.22 -5.39 -5.00
N PRO A 121 -40.30 -5.13 -5.96
CA PRO A 121 -40.56 -5.35 -7.38
C PRO A 121 -40.14 -6.75 -7.85
N PRO A 122 -40.68 -7.24 -8.99
CA PRO A 122 -40.78 -8.66 -9.30
C PRO A 122 -39.64 -9.20 -10.19
N GLY A 123 -39.22 -10.42 -9.86
CA GLY A 123 -38.94 -11.56 -10.76
C GLY A 123 -38.04 -11.39 -11.98
N THR A 124 -36.89 -12.10 -11.98
CA THR A 124 -36.49 -12.92 -13.14
C THR A 124 -35.66 -14.14 -12.66
N SER A 125 -36.31 -15.30 -12.71
CA SER A 125 -35.80 -16.68 -12.83
C SER A 125 -34.94 -16.81 -14.11
N VAL A 126 -33.99 -17.74 -14.35
CA VAL A 126 -33.73 -19.11 -13.86
C VAL A 126 -32.42 -19.62 -14.53
N GLU A 127 -31.67 -20.49 -13.82
CA GLU A 127 -30.79 -21.61 -14.27
C GLU A 127 -29.55 -21.35 -15.20
N THR A 128 -28.49 -22.16 -15.29
CA THR A 128 -28.18 -23.54 -14.85
C THR A 128 -26.64 -23.73 -14.73
N SER A 129 -26.24 -24.66 -13.87
CA SER A 129 -24.90 -25.26 -13.70
C SER A 129 -24.48 -26.18 -14.86
N VAL A 130 -23.18 -26.47 -15.03
CA VAL A 130 -22.58 -27.83 -15.29
C VAL A 130 -21.06 -27.82 -14.96
N PRO A 131 -20.49 -28.90 -14.36
CA PRO A 131 -19.09 -29.01 -13.90
C PRO A 131 -18.19 -29.83 -14.83
N THR A 132 -16.85 -29.68 -14.79
CA THR A 132 -15.92 -30.75 -15.22
C THR A 132 -14.48 -30.60 -14.69
N THR A 133 -13.95 -31.70 -14.13
CA THR A 133 -12.52 -32.10 -14.02
C THR A 133 -12.57 -33.66 -14.10
N PRO A 134 -11.52 -34.47 -14.42
CA PRO A 134 -10.06 -34.22 -14.35
C PRO A 134 -9.17 -34.89 -15.45
N GLN A 135 -7.84 -34.60 -15.48
CA GLN A 135 -6.73 -35.60 -15.46
C GLN A 135 -5.29 -35.02 -15.65
N LEU A 136 -4.45 -35.22 -14.61
CA LEU A 136 -3.05 -35.75 -14.50
C LEU A 136 -2.23 -36.09 -15.78
N LYS A 137 -0.91 -35.79 -15.98
CA LYS A 137 0.40 -36.04 -15.27
C LYS A 137 1.57 -35.36 -16.08
N PRO A 138 2.89 -35.40 -15.73
CA PRO A 138 3.64 -35.55 -14.46
C PRO A 138 4.73 -34.46 -14.20
N GLN A 139 5.36 -34.54 -13.03
CA GLN A 139 6.19 -33.56 -12.29
C GLN A 139 7.66 -33.40 -12.72
N THR A 140 8.23 -32.24 -12.36
CA THR A 140 9.44 -32.03 -11.50
C THR A 140 9.58 -30.50 -11.37
N TYR A 141 9.51 -29.87 -10.19
CA TYR A 141 10.49 -29.84 -9.10
C TYR A 141 9.80 -29.69 -7.73
N HIS A 142 10.47 -30.18 -6.68
CA HIS A 142 10.03 -30.16 -5.30
C HIS A 142 9.80 -28.73 -4.75
N THR A 143 8.55 -28.41 -4.45
CA THR A 143 8.17 -27.64 -3.26
C THR A 143 7.03 -28.39 -2.62
N ARG A 144 7.26 -28.91 -1.41
CA ARG A 144 6.27 -29.59 -0.59
C ARG A 144 5.05 -28.66 -0.47
N ALA A 145 3.91 -29.07 -1.00
CA ALA A 145 2.66 -28.35 -0.76
C ALA A 145 2.45 -28.26 0.76
N PRO A 146 2.13 -27.08 1.33
CA PRO A 146 1.76 -27.02 2.73
C PRO A 146 0.52 -27.89 2.93
N LYS A 147 0.59 -28.78 3.94
CA LYS A 147 -0.59 -29.44 4.49
C LYS A 147 -1.68 -28.39 4.72
N GLU A 148 -2.92 -28.78 4.42
CA GLU A 148 -4.14 -27.99 4.52
C GLU A 148 -4.09 -26.89 5.57
N THR A 149 -4.41 -25.67 5.12
CA THR A 149 -4.69 -24.53 5.98
C THR A 149 -5.85 -24.90 6.90
N LYS A 150 -5.57 -25.37 8.12
CA LYS A 150 -6.60 -25.45 9.15
C LYS A 150 -6.94 -24.03 9.54
N SER A 151 -7.99 -23.49 8.93
CA SER A 151 -8.67 -22.29 9.43
C SER A 151 -9.06 -22.58 10.87
N ARG A 152 -8.34 -22.03 11.84
CA ARG A 152 -8.83 -21.99 13.21
C ARG A 152 -10.05 -21.07 13.25
N THR A 153 -11.01 -21.41 14.10
CA THR A 153 -12.06 -20.48 14.51
C THR A 153 -11.39 -19.18 14.96
N PRO A 154 -11.80 -18.02 14.43
CA PRO A 154 -11.29 -16.74 14.90
C PRO A 154 -11.45 -16.63 16.42
N ASP A 155 -10.44 -16.07 17.10
CA ASP A 155 -10.49 -15.88 18.56
C ASP A 155 -11.55 -14.82 18.95
N HIS A 156 -12.00 -14.01 17.99
CA HIS A 156 -13.02 -12.99 18.19
C HIS A 156 -14.44 -13.56 17.98
N PRO A 157 -15.33 -13.50 19.00
CA PRO A 157 -16.62 -14.20 19.00
C PRO A 157 -17.58 -13.74 17.90
N LEU A 158 -17.66 -12.44 17.62
CA LEU A 158 -18.47 -11.91 16.50
C LEU A 158 -17.90 -12.34 15.15
N LEU A 159 -16.59 -12.18 14.93
CA LEU A 159 -15.97 -12.50 13.66
C LEU A 159 -16.15 -13.96 13.25
N ALA A 160 -16.05 -14.89 14.20
CA ALA A 160 -16.27 -16.32 13.95
C ALA A 160 -17.68 -16.62 13.42
N ALA A 161 -18.69 -15.94 13.96
CA ALA A 161 -20.07 -16.09 13.51
C ALA A 161 -20.31 -15.42 12.15
N GLU A 162 -19.79 -14.21 11.96
CA GLU A 162 -20.03 -13.42 10.74
C GLU A 162 -19.31 -13.98 9.51
N LEU A 163 -18.11 -14.58 9.65
CA LEU A 163 -17.39 -15.16 8.51
C LEU A 163 -18.07 -16.37 7.86
N GLN A 164 -19.03 -17.01 8.54
CA GLN A 164 -19.80 -18.13 8.00
C GLN A 164 -21.06 -17.66 7.25
N LYS A 165 -21.44 -16.40 7.38
CA LYS A 165 -22.63 -15.87 6.73
C LYS A 165 -22.32 -15.49 5.28
N PRO A 166 -23.21 -15.77 4.32
CA PRO A 166 -23.07 -15.26 2.96
C PRO A 166 -23.26 -13.73 2.96
N ALA A 167 -22.52 -13.02 2.11
CA ALA A 167 -22.72 -11.60 1.91
C ALA A 167 -24.11 -11.35 1.30
N THR A 168 -24.88 -10.44 1.90
CA THR A 168 -26.17 -9.99 1.39
C THR A 168 -26.01 -8.61 0.71
N PRO A 169 -26.90 -8.23 -0.23
CA PRO A 169 -26.83 -6.92 -0.87
C PRO A 169 -27.31 -5.77 0.03
N ALA A 170 -27.94 -6.07 1.18
CA ALA A 170 -28.42 -5.08 2.13
C ALA A 170 -27.30 -4.68 3.10
N TYR A 171 -27.27 -3.41 3.50
CA TYR A 171 -26.35 -2.97 4.54
C TYR A 171 -26.86 -3.42 5.91
N GLU A 172 -26.19 -4.40 6.51
CA GLU A 172 -26.58 -5.00 7.79
C GLU A 172 -26.04 -4.26 9.02
N GLY A 173 -25.10 -3.32 8.85
CA GLY A 173 -24.53 -2.59 9.99
C GLY A 173 -23.77 -3.48 10.99
N VAL A 174 -23.19 -4.60 10.54
CA VAL A 174 -22.42 -5.55 11.38
C VAL A 174 -21.35 -4.83 12.21
N ILE A 175 -20.68 -3.84 11.61
CA ILE A 175 -19.75 -2.94 12.27
C ILE A 175 -20.50 -1.68 12.66
N ARG A 176 -20.48 -1.33 13.95
CA ARG A 176 -21.37 -0.33 14.58
C ARG A 176 -20.80 1.08 14.47
N ASP A 177 -19.51 1.20 14.70
CA ASP A 177 -18.78 2.47 14.79
C ASP A 177 -17.29 2.23 14.49
N LEU A 178 -16.50 3.31 14.54
CA LEU A 178 -15.07 3.28 14.25
C LEU A 178 -14.25 2.47 15.26
N SER A 179 -14.64 2.48 16.54
CA SER A 179 -13.94 1.70 17.56
C SER A 179 -14.19 0.21 17.37
N HIS A 180 -15.43 -0.19 17.08
CA HIS A 180 -15.77 -1.56 16.71
C HIS A 180 -15.06 -1.98 15.42
N PHE A 181 -14.91 -1.09 14.44
CA PHE A 181 -14.11 -1.35 13.24
C PHE A 181 -12.66 -1.66 13.58
N GLN A 182 -11.99 -0.84 14.40
CA GLN A 182 -10.58 -1.03 14.74
C GLN A 182 -10.34 -2.39 15.42
N GLU A 183 -11.19 -2.74 16.38
CA GLU A 183 -11.16 -4.04 17.06
C GLU A 183 -11.36 -5.20 16.06
N LEU A 184 -12.39 -5.11 15.21
CA LEU A 184 -12.72 -6.17 14.27
C LEU A 184 -11.70 -6.29 13.14
N ASP A 185 -11.13 -5.19 12.66
CA ASP A 185 -10.07 -5.17 11.64
C ASP A 185 -8.78 -5.80 12.18
N GLU A 186 -8.39 -5.51 13.42
CA GLU A 186 -7.25 -6.18 14.06
C GLU A 186 -7.50 -7.68 14.21
N ALA A 187 -8.68 -8.07 14.69
CA ALA A 187 -9.08 -9.48 14.77
C ALA A 187 -9.11 -10.16 13.40
N TYR A 188 -9.62 -9.48 12.37
CA TYR A 188 -9.67 -9.97 11.01
C TYR A 188 -8.27 -10.07 10.38
N ASN A 189 -7.33 -9.19 10.69
CA ASN A 189 -5.98 -9.35 10.17
C ASN A 189 -5.24 -10.55 10.80
N ARG A 190 -5.65 -10.98 12.01
CA ARG A 190 -5.05 -12.11 12.75
C ARG A 190 -5.83 -13.43 12.73
N HIS A 191 -7.04 -13.50 12.16
CA HIS A 191 -7.88 -14.70 12.22
C HIS A 191 -7.29 -15.93 11.49
N VAL A 192 -6.48 -15.71 10.44
CA VAL A 192 -5.78 -16.81 9.76
C VAL A 192 -4.38 -16.97 10.34
N ARG A 193 -4.19 -18.06 11.07
CA ARG A 193 -2.91 -18.44 11.68
C ARG A 193 -2.28 -19.65 10.99
N ARG A 194 -1.02 -19.50 10.58
CA ARG A 194 -0.15 -20.57 10.06
C ARG A 194 0.62 -21.22 11.22
N PRO A 195 1.19 -22.42 11.01
CA PRO A 195 2.12 -22.99 11.97
C PRO A 195 3.24 -21.97 12.27
N PRO A 196 3.37 -21.51 13.53
CA PRO A 196 4.42 -20.57 13.90
C PRO A 196 5.79 -21.26 13.83
N GLY A 197 6.85 -20.45 13.85
CA GLY A 197 8.19 -20.94 14.12
C GLY A 197 8.40 -21.22 15.62
N THR A 198 9.65 -21.18 16.07
CA THR A 198 10.04 -21.23 17.48
C THR A 198 9.32 -20.12 18.25
N ALA A 199 8.81 -20.45 19.44
CA ALA A 199 8.12 -19.49 20.29
C ALA A 199 9.07 -18.37 20.74
N PRO A 200 8.59 -17.14 20.98
CA PRO A 200 9.42 -16.01 21.39
C PRO A 200 10.33 -16.30 22.60
N GLU A 201 9.88 -17.09 23.57
CA GLU A 201 10.67 -17.39 24.76
C GLU A 201 11.81 -18.39 24.49
N GLN A 202 11.71 -19.13 23.39
CA GLN A 202 12.65 -20.19 22.99
C GLN A 202 13.56 -19.75 21.82
N ASP A 203 13.26 -18.62 21.19
CA ASP A 203 14.00 -18.09 20.06
C ASP A 203 15.00 -17.02 20.53
N PRO A 204 16.32 -17.32 20.55
CA PRO A 204 17.33 -16.35 20.97
C PRO A 204 17.47 -15.16 20.01
N SER A 205 16.93 -15.27 18.79
CA SER A 205 16.89 -14.18 17.82
C SER A 205 15.63 -13.32 17.92
N TRP A 206 14.71 -13.63 18.85
CA TRP A 206 13.53 -12.81 19.04
C TRP A 206 13.89 -11.39 19.52
N PRO A 207 13.30 -10.33 18.94
CA PRO A 207 13.62 -8.95 19.28
C PRO A 207 12.92 -8.49 20.58
N SER A 208 13.27 -9.13 21.69
CA SER A 208 12.64 -8.92 23.01
C SER A 208 13.03 -7.60 23.69
N THR A 209 14.18 -7.01 23.33
CA THR A 209 14.66 -5.75 23.91
C THR A 209 14.63 -4.62 22.88
N THR A 210 14.54 -3.38 23.37
CA THR A 210 14.60 -2.18 22.53
C THR A 210 15.92 -2.12 21.76
N GLU A 211 17.04 -2.49 22.39
CA GLU A 211 18.36 -2.51 21.75
C GLU A 211 18.41 -3.50 20.59
N LYS A 212 17.83 -4.69 20.77
CA LYS A 212 17.77 -5.72 19.72
C LYS A 212 16.87 -5.29 18.57
N ARG A 213 15.74 -4.63 18.86
CA ARG A 213 14.86 -4.04 17.85
C ARG A 213 15.59 -2.97 17.03
N VAL A 214 16.34 -2.09 17.69
CA VAL A 214 17.17 -1.07 17.03
C VAL A 214 18.28 -1.70 16.18
N GLU A 215 18.92 -2.78 16.64
CA GLU A 215 19.91 -3.53 15.87
C GLU A 215 19.31 -4.06 14.56
N TYR A 216 18.14 -4.70 14.63
CA TYR A 216 17.44 -5.20 13.44
C TYR A 216 17.01 -4.09 12.49
N VAL A 217 16.49 -2.97 13.02
CA VAL A 217 16.14 -1.79 12.21
C VAL A 217 17.37 -1.24 11.48
N ARG A 218 18.53 -1.18 12.15
CA ARG A 218 19.80 -0.77 11.50
C ARG A 218 20.22 -1.74 10.41
N GLU A 219 20.10 -3.05 10.63
CA GLU A 219 20.41 -4.07 9.61
C GLU A 219 19.55 -3.87 8.35
N MET A 220 18.24 -3.70 8.54
CA MET A 220 17.29 -3.46 7.45
C MET A 220 17.58 -2.14 6.72
N TYR A 221 17.88 -1.07 7.47
CA TYR A 221 18.26 0.22 6.90
C TYR A 221 19.48 0.05 5.98
N ILE A 222 20.54 -0.59 6.48
CA ILE A 222 21.76 -0.86 5.71
C ILE A 222 21.43 -1.70 4.46
N ALA A 223 20.59 -2.73 4.61
CA ALA A 223 20.16 -3.55 3.49
C ALA A 223 19.47 -2.71 2.41
N ILE A 224 18.60 -1.77 2.77
CA ILE A 224 17.91 -0.89 1.82
C ILE A 224 18.88 0.09 1.13
N VAL A 225 19.72 0.80 1.89
CA VAL A 225 20.58 1.88 1.33
C VAL A 225 21.82 1.37 0.61
N LYS A 226 22.25 0.12 0.85
CA LYS A 226 23.39 -0.48 0.15
C LYS A 226 23.03 -0.74 -1.32
N THR A 227 23.69 -0.03 -2.22
CA THR A 227 23.39 -0.01 -3.67
C THR A 227 24.62 -0.29 -4.55
N ASP A 228 25.61 -1.00 -4.00
CA ASP A 228 26.88 -1.29 -4.68
C ASP A 228 26.70 -2.34 -5.79
N ASP A 229 25.94 -3.40 -5.47
CA ASP A 229 25.56 -4.46 -6.38
C ASP A 229 24.18 -4.99 -6.02
N PHE A 230 23.25 -4.87 -6.97
CA PHE A 230 21.86 -5.26 -6.78
C PHE A 230 21.23 -5.54 -8.16
N PHE A 231 20.12 -6.26 -8.18
CA PHE A 231 19.51 -6.83 -9.37
C PHE A 231 19.25 -5.82 -10.49
N GLU A 232 18.61 -4.69 -10.20
CA GLU A 232 18.30 -3.69 -11.24
C GLU A 232 19.58 -3.05 -11.81
N LEU A 233 20.62 -2.86 -10.99
CA LEU A 233 21.93 -2.36 -11.45
C LEU A 233 22.64 -3.39 -12.34
N ARG A 234 22.66 -4.67 -11.95
CA ARG A 234 23.21 -5.75 -12.80
C ARG A 234 22.47 -5.82 -14.13
N LYS A 235 21.14 -5.68 -14.11
CA LYS A 235 20.30 -5.64 -15.31
C LYS A 235 20.58 -4.44 -16.20
N ALA A 236 20.79 -3.26 -15.60
CA ALA A 236 21.17 -2.05 -16.33
C ALA A 236 22.54 -2.21 -17.01
N ARG A 237 23.53 -2.79 -16.31
CA ARG A 237 24.87 -3.09 -16.85
C ARG A 237 24.79 -4.03 -18.05
N GLU A 238 24.01 -5.10 -17.95
CA GLU A 238 23.84 -6.04 -19.07
C GLU A 238 23.17 -5.37 -20.28
N ARG A 239 22.14 -4.54 -20.06
CA ARG A 239 21.49 -3.79 -21.15
C ARG A 239 22.46 -2.82 -21.83
N MET A 240 23.32 -2.16 -21.06
CA MET A 240 24.37 -1.29 -21.60
C MET A 240 25.37 -2.08 -22.43
N SER A 241 25.85 -3.23 -21.94
CA SER A 241 26.74 -4.12 -22.68
C SER A 241 26.12 -4.59 -24.00
N LYS A 242 24.85 -5.01 -24.00
CA LYS A 242 24.11 -5.39 -25.22
C LYS A 242 23.93 -4.21 -26.18
N ALA A 243 23.63 -3.02 -25.67
CA ALA A 243 23.51 -1.83 -26.50
C ALA A 243 24.84 -1.48 -27.17
N MET A 244 25.96 -1.56 -26.44
CA MET A 244 27.30 -1.34 -26.99
C MET A 244 27.71 -2.40 -28.02
N ALA A 245 27.43 -3.68 -27.75
CA ALA A 245 27.71 -4.76 -28.70
C ALA A 245 26.93 -4.59 -30.02
N ARG A 246 25.68 -4.11 -29.96
CA ARG A 246 24.88 -3.80 -31.17
C ARG A 246 25.45 -2.63 -31.96
N VAL A 247 25.98 -1.61 -31.30
CA VAL A 247 26.66 -0.49 -31.99
C VAL A 247 27.95 -0.98 -32.66
N SER A 248 28.73 -1.83 -31.97
CA SER A 248 29.95 -2.42 -32.53
C SER A 248 29.68 -3.34 -33.72
N ASN A 249 28.62 -4.15 -33.67
CA ASN A 249 28.26 -5.06 -34.77
C ASN A 249 27.52 -4.35 -35.91
N GLY A 250 26.76 -3.29 -35.62
CA GLY A 250 26.12 -2.45 -36.62
C GLY A 250 27.10 -1.59 -37.42
N ALA A 251 28.25 -1.22 -36.83
CA ALA A 251 29.34 -0.58 -37.54
C ALA A 251 29.99 -1.49 -38.60
N VAL A 252 29.95 -2.81 -38.43
CA VAL A 252 30.49 -3.78 -39.42
C VAL A 252 29.54 -3.95 -40.63
N GLN A 253 28.26 -3.61 -40.51
CA GLN A 253 27.30 -3.70 -41.62
C GLN A 253 27.08 -2.39 -42.38
N GLN A 254 27.65 -1.26 -41.93
CA GLN A 254 27.49 0.05 -42.58
C GLN A 254 28.58 0.41 -43.61
N GLU A 255 29.56 -0.46 -43.87
CA GLU A 255 30.53 -0.26 -44.97
C GLU A 255 30.05 -0.77 -46.35
N GLN A 256 28.85 -1.36 -46.45
CA GLN A 256 28.28 -1.75 -47.75
C GLN A 256 26.79 -1.37 -47.82
N GLY A 257 26.50 -0.11 -48.12
CA GLY A 257 25.12 0.32 -48.35
C GLY A 257 24.94 1.82 -48.46
N SER A 258 25.28 2.35 -49.63
CA SER A 258 25.10 3.74 -50.04
C SER A 258 23.63 4.20 -50.10
N SER A 259 23.43 5.47 -49.70
CA SER A 259 22.46 6.47 -50.16
C SER A 259 21.02 6.53 -49.63
N ASP A 260 20.70 7.76 -49.21
CA ASP A 260 19.44 8.51 -49.27
C ASP A 260 18.34 8.40 -48.20
N ASN A 261 18.09 9.59 -47.63
CA ASN A 261 16.85 10.13 -47.08
C ASN A 261 16.22 9.41 -45.88
N ASP A 262 16.27 10.03 -44.69
CA ASP A 262 15.25 11.04 -44.37
C ASP A 262 15.61 11.81 -43.10
N SER A 263 15.40 13.12 -43.18
CA SER A 263 15.66 14.09 -42.14
C SER A 263 14.33 14.71 -41.74
N ARG A 264 13.98 14.67 -40.45
CA ARG A 264 13.27 15.75 -39.70
C ARG A 264 12.76 15.27 -38.35
N LYS A 265 13.48 15.62 -37.27
CA LYS A 265 12.96 16.54 -36.24
C LYS A 265 14.05 16.86 -35.22
N ARG A 266 14.60 18.08 -35.33
CA ARG A 266 15.35 18.75 -34.28
C ARG A 266 14.38 19.66 -33.53
N LYS A 267 14.39 19.63 -32.19
CA LYS A 267 14.33 20.86 -31.42
C LYS A 267 15.27 20.75 -30.22
N THR A 268 16.23 21.65 -30.27
CA THR A 268 17.37 21.97 -29.41
C THR A 268 17.01 22.29 -27.96
N THR A 269 17.91 21.94 -27.04
CA THR A 269 18.61 22.90 -26.18
C THR A 269 19.96 22.30 -25.77
N ALA A 270 21.03 22.92 -26.27
CA ALA A 270 22.39 22.71 -25.80
C ALA A 270 22.60 23.57 -24.56
N THR A 271 23.03 22.94 -23.47
CA THR A 271 23.70 23.60 -22.35
C THR A 271 24.89 22.75 -21.95
N ASN A 272 26.01 23.45 -21.76
CA ASN A 272 27.37 22.98 -21.50
C ASN A 272 27.49 21.94 -20.37
N GLY A 273 28.44 21.02 -20.59
CA GLY A 273 28.94 20.07 -19.61
C GLY A 273 29.10 18.70 -20.28
N LYS A 274 30.28 18.08 -20.19
CA LYS A 274 30.58 16.71 -20.65
C LYS A 274 29.68 15.69 -19.92
N ALA A 275 28.40 15.61 -20.27
CA ALA A 275 27.56 14.47 -19.99
C ALA A 275 27.66 13.55 -21.20
N SER A 276 28.19 12.35 -21.02
CA SER A 276 28.16 11.30 -22.05
C SER A 276 26.72 11.18 -22.57
N GLU A 277 26.52 11.29 -23.88
CA GLU A 277 25.18 11.13 -24.46
C GLU A 277 24.64 9.74 -24.12
N ARG A 278 23.41 9.70 -23.60
CA ARG A 278 22.73 8.43 -23.26
C ARG A 278 22.66 7.53 -24.51
N PRO A 279 23.21 6.30 -24.46
CA PRO A 279 23.13 5.37 -25.58
C PRO A 279 21.68 5.10 -26.02
N LYS A 280 21.45 5.04 -27.34
CA LYS A 280 20.14 4.69 -27.91
C LYS A 280 19.74 3.28 -27.45
N GLY A 281 18.52 3.14 -26.91
CA GLY A 281 17.99 1.86 -26.42
C GLY A 281 18.10 1.63 -24.91
N LEU A 282 18.76 2.53 -24.17
CA LEU A 282 18.81 2.48 -22.71
C LEU A 282 17.73 3.40 -22.09
N SER A 283 17.03 2.90 -21.07
CA SER A 283 16.02 3.70 -20.36
C SER A 283 16.68 4.83 -19.55
N LYS A 284 15.91 5.87 -19.21
CA LYS A 284 16.40 6.96 -18.35
C LYS A 284 16.85 6.42 -16.98
N ALA A 285 16.04 5.56 -16.36
CA ALA A 285 16.34 4.96 -15.07
C ALA A 285 17.61 4.09 -15.13
N ASP A 286 17.76 3.24 -16.16
CA ASP A 286 18.98 2.44 -16.32
C ASP A 286 20.23 3.31 -16.51
N TRP A 287 20.12 4.43 -17.22
CA TRP A 287 21.23 5.37 -17.40
C TRP A 287 21.61 6.06 -16.09
N GLU A 288 20.62 6.48 -15.29
CA GLU A 288 20.84 7.05 -13.97
C GLU A 288 21.49 6.03 -13.02
N LEU A 289 21.11 4.75 -13.09
CA LEU A 289 21.74 3.71 -12.28
C LEU A 289 23.23 3.50 -12.59
N LEU A 290 23.63 3.68 -13.84
CA LEU A 290 24.98 3.40 -14.32
C LEU A 290 25.92 4.59 -14.19
N SER A 291 25.43 5.77 -13.82
CA SER A 291 26.27 6.94 -13.63
C SER A 291 27.24 6.75 -12.45
N GLU A 292 28.53 6.91 -12.71
CA GLU A 292 29.58 6.82 -11.69
C GLU A 292 29.52 7.97 -10.67
N THR A 293 28.90 9.10 -11.05
CA THR A 293 28.76 10.28 -10.19
C THR A 293 27.62 10.17 -9.19
N ASN A 294 26.75 9.17 -9.33
CA ASN A 294 25.54 9.06 -8.51
C ASN A 294 25.86 8.44 -7.15
N SER A 295 25.44 9.11 -6.09
CA SER A 295 25.53 8.59 -4.73
C SER A 295 24.66 7.33 -4.57
N ALA A 296 24.86 6.60 -3.48
CA ALA A 296 24.01 5.46 -3.14
C ALA A 296 22.52 5.83 -3.07
N MET A 297 22.23 6.99 -2.48
CA MET A 297 20.87 7.52 -2.41
C MET A 297 20.31 7.90 -3.78
N ASP A 298 21.12 8.45 -4.68
CA ASP A 298 20.66 8.76 -6.04
C ASP A 298 20.28 7.49 -6.80
N ARG A 299 21.05 6.40 -6.64
CA ARG A 299 20.73 5.10 -7.24
C ARG A 299 19.45 4.52 -6.66
N LEU A 300 19.27 4.57 -5.33
CA LEU A 300 18.04 4.12 -4.70
C LEU A 300 16.84 4.93 -5.20
N ASN A 301 16.94 6.26 -5.20
CA ASN A 301 15.91 7.19 -5.67
C ASN A 301 15.52 6.94 -7.14
N ALA A 302 16.49 6.58 -7.98
CA ALA A 302 16.23 6.22 -9.38
C ALA A 302 15.35 4.97 -9.51
N VAL A 303 15.54 3.97 -8.65
CA VAL A 303 14.70 2.74 -8.65
C VAL A 303 13.32 3.00 -8.07
N ILE A 304 13.25 3.73 -6.95
CA ILE A 304 11.98 3.96 -6.25
C ILE A 304 11.16 5.12 -6.82
N HIS A 305 11.72 5.87 -7.77
CA HIS A 305 11.08 7.02 -8.41
C HIS A 305 10.60 8.08 -7.41
N HIS A 306 11.32 8.21 -6.30
CA HIS A 306 11.00 9.09 -5.20
C HIS A 306 12.29 9.51 -4.51
N LYS A 307 12.36 10.75 -4.02
CA LYS A 307 13.49 11.24 -3.23
C LYS A 307 13.24 10.94 -1.76
N ILE A 308 13.59 9.73 -1.34
CA ILE A 308 13.33 9.29 0.02
C ILE A 308 14.26 9.97 1.02
N VAL A 309 13.74 10.33 2.19
CA VAL A 309 14.51 10.88 3.31
C VAL A 309 14.72 9.85 4.43
N ASN A 310 15.68 10.11 5.33
CA ASN A 310 16.07 9.16 6.38
C ASN A 310 14.91 8.73 7.28
N VAL A 311 14.05 9.68 7.70
CA VAL A 311 12.90 9.36 8.56
C VAL A 311 11.91 8.41 7.88
N GLU A 312 11.72 8.53 6.56
CA GLU A 312 10.84 7.64 5.81
C GLU A 312 11.42 6.22 5.72
N LEU A 313 12.74 6.10 5.55
CA LEU A 313 13.44 4.82 5.59
C LEU A 313 13.31 4.15 6.96
N GLU A 314 13.52 4.90 8.04
CA GLU A 314 13.39 4.36 9.40
C GLU A 314 11.95 3.92 9.69
N ILE A 315 10.94 4.73 9.33
CA ILE A 315 9.52 4.36 9.45
C ILE A 315 9.24 3.06 8.68
N ALA A 316 9.76 2.91 7.46
CA ALA A 316 9.59 1.69 6.68
C ALA A 316 10.24 0.47 7.37
N CYS A 317 11.44 0.64 7.94
CA CYS A 317 12.14 -0.43 8.67
C CYS A 317 11.37 -0.87 9.92
N TRP A 318 10.85 0.07 10.71
CA TRP A 318 10.02 -0.24 11.88
C TRP A 318 8.73 -0.96 11.51
N ARG A 319 8.06 -0.54 10.43
CA ARG A 319 6.85 -1.23 9.93
C ARG A 319 7.16 -2.67 9.49
N LEU A 320 8.30 -2.88 8.82
CA LEU A 320 8.76 -4.22 8.44
C LEU A 320 9.05 -5.09 9.67
N LEU A 321 9.63 -4.51 10.73
CA LEU A 321 9.89 -5.22 11.98
C LEU A 321 8.60 -5.75 12.62
N LEU A 322 7.61 -4.89 12.80
CA LEU A 322 6.31 -5.27 13.35
C LEU A 322 5.63 -6.35 12.50
N ALA A 323 5.64 -6.18 11.17
CA ALA A 323 5.08 -7.17 10.25
C ALA A 323 5.84 -8.51 10.31
N ALA A 324 7.16 -8.49 10.53
CA ALA A 324 7.96 -9.69 10.67
C ALA A 324 7.69 -10.43 11.99
N GLU A 325 7.48 -9.70 13.09
CA GLU A 325 7.08 -10.28 14.39
C GLU A 325 5.73 -11.00 14.24
N ASP A 326 4.73 -10.32 13.69
CA ASP A 326 3.41 -10.91 13.43
C ASP A 326 3.51 -12.14 12.52
N ALA A 327 4.30 -12.04 11.45
CA ALA A 327 4.50 -13.16 10.53
C ALA A 327 5.20 -14.35 11.22
N GLN A 328 6.16 -14.12 12.11
CA GLN A 328 6.84 -15.20 12.81
C GLN A 328 5.92 -15.95 13.79
N LEU A 329 4.95 -15.25 14.38
CA LEU A 329 3.88 -15.82 15.22
C LEU A 329 2.81 -16.58 14.42
N GLY A 330 2.93 -16.56 13.08
CA GLY A 330 2.06 -17.27 12.16
C GLY A 330 0.90 -16.42 11.64
N PHE A 331 0.83 -15.13 11.94
CA PHE A 331 -0.24 -14.27 11.42
C PHE A 331 0.02 -13.95 9.96
N THR A 332 -0.94 -14.28 9.09
CA THR A 332 -0.75 -14.07 7.64
C THR A 332 -0.81 -12.60 7.24
N MET A 333 -1.52 -11.76 8.02
CA MET A 333 -1.75 -10.33 7.76
C MET A 333 -2.29 -10.06 6.33
N LYS A 334 -2.93 -11.07 5.73
CA LYS A 334 -3.44 -11.03 4.35
C LYS A 334 -4.95 -11.27 4.39
N PRO A 335 -5.75 -10.28 3.99
CA PRO A 335 -7.20 -10.45 3.89
C PRO A 335 -7.58 -11.62 3.00
N MET A 336 -8.58 -12.41 3.38
CA MET A 336 -9.01 -13.58 2.59
C MET A 336 -9.52 -13.19 1.20
N TRP A 337 -10.10 -11.99 1.08
CA TRP A 337 -10.53 -11.42 -0.21
C TRP A 337 -9.38 -11.08 -1.17
N SER A 338 -8.12 -11.13 -0.72
CA SER A 338 -6.95 -10.97 -1.60
C SER A 338 -6.70 -12.19 -2.52
N GLY A 339 -7.50 -13.24 -2.36
CA GLY A 339 -7.51 -14.43 -3.21
C GLY A 339 -6.61 -15.55 -2.68
N HIS A 340 -7.00 -16.79 -2.98
CA HIS A 340 -6.38 -17.98 -2.40
C HIS A 340 -4.86 -18.07 -2.64
N ARG A 341 -4.38 -17.68 -3.83
CA ARG A 341 -2.94 -17.67 -4.15
C ARG A 341 -2.15 -16.69 -3.27
N THR A 342 -2.72 -15.53 -2.99
CA THR A 342 -2.07 -14.51 -2.16
C THR A 342 -2.00 -14.98 -0.72
N VAL A 343 -3.09 -15.56 -0.21
CA VAL A 343 -3.20 -16.07 1.16
C VAL A 343 -2.39 -17.36 1.37
N SER A 344 -2.21 -18.18 0.34
CA SER A 344 -1.48 -19.46 0.43
C SER A 344 0.04 -19.32 0.30
N THR A 345 0.54 -18.19 -0.21
CA THR A 345 1.97 -17.90 -0.24
C THR A 345 2.47 -17.52 1.14
N TRP A 346 3.27 -18.42 1.72
CA TRP A 346 3.83 -18.30 3.06
C TRP A 346 5.16 -19.02 3.14
N ASP A 347 6.21 -18.29 3.52
CA ASP A 347 7.50 -18.88 3.82
C ASP A 347 7.61 -19.18 5.31
N GLN A 348 7.90 -20.44 5.63
CA GLN A 348 8.12 -20.90 6.99
C GLN A 348 9.59 -20.77 7.35
N PHE A 349 9.85 -20.13 8.49
CA PHE A 349 11.17 -19.97 9.09
C PHE A 349 11.15 -20.54 10.49
N ASN A 350 12.25 -21.18 10.93
CA ASN A 350 12.31 -21.75 12.27
C ASN A 350 12.47 -20.64 13.30
N THR A 351 13.30 -19.64 13.02
CA THR A 351 13.57 -18.52 13.92
C THR A 351 13.22 -17.18 13.28
N PHE A 352 13.00 -16.17 14.12
CA PHE A 352 12.81 -14.78 13.71
C PHE A 352 14.03 -14.27 12.92
N GLY A 353 15.23 -14.59 13.38
CA GLY A 353 16.48 -14.18 12.75
C GLY A 353 16.64 -14.73 11.34
N GLU A 354 16.22 -15.97 11.07
CA GLU A 354 16.19 -16.53 9.71
C GLU A 354 15.23 -15.74 8.80
N ARG A 355 14.02 -15.44 9.29
CA ARG A 355 13.04 -14.63 8.55
C ARG A 355 13.59 -13.23 8.26
N TRP A 356 14.13 -12.58 9.28
CA TRP A 356 14.68 -11.23 9.16
C TRP A 356 15.85 -11.16 8.18
N SER A 357 16.77 -12.13 8.28
CA SER A 357 17.91 -12.25 7.37
C SER A 357 17.47 -12.46 5.92
N ALA A 358 16.42 -13.27 5.70
CA ALA A 358 15.85 -13.46 4.36
C ALA A 358 15.24 -12.16 3.82
N MET A 359 14.46 -11.44 4.62
CA MET A 359 13.87 -10.14 4.25
C MET A 359 14.96 -9.10 3.91
N CYS A 360 15.96 -8.94 4.79
CA CYS A 360 17.11 -8.08 4.53
C CYS A 360 17.84 -8.53 3.25
N GLY A 361 17.96 -9.84 3.03
CA GLY A 361 18.62 -10.39 1.87
C GLY A 361 17.94 -10.04 0.54
N GLU A 362 16.61 -10.07 0.51
CA GLU A 362 15.82 -9.69 -0.66
C GLU A 362 15.83 -8.18 -0.89
N LEU A 363 15.75 -7.36 0.17
CA LEU A 363 15.82 -5.90 0.05
C LEU A 363 17.22 -5.39 -0.27
N LEU A 364 18.26 -6.14 0.10
CA LEU A 364 19.62 -5.90 -0.33
C LEU A 364 19.76 -6.08 -1.85
N ASP A 365 19.16 -7.12 -2.42
CA ASP A 365 19.33 -7.46 -3.84
C ASP A 365 18.31 -6.79 -4.77
N CYS A 366 17.07 -6.59 -4.34
CA CYS A 366 15.96 -6.22 -5.23
C CYS A 366 15.31 -4.91 -4.77
N LYS A 367 15.77 -3.78 -5.29
CA LYS A 367 15.36 -2.44 -4.82
C LYS A 367 13.96 -2.04 -5.27
N ILE A 368 13.41 -2.71 -6.29
CA ILE A 368 12.00 -2.51 -6.68
C ILE A 368 11.03 -3.00 -5.58
N LEU A 369 11.47 -3.86 -4.66
CA LEU A 369 10.68 -4.22 -3.49
C LEU A 369 10.49 -3.01 -2.57
N VAL A 370 11.54 -2.18 -2.39
CA VAL A 370 11.45 -0.93 -1.62
C VAL A 370 10.44 0.02 -2.26
N HIS A 371 10.48 0.20 -3.59
CA HIS A 371 9.46 0.97 -4.31
C HIS A 371 8.03 0.47 -4.01
N SER A 372 7.85 -0.84 -3.95
CA SER A 372 6.54 -1.45 -3.67
C SER A 372 6.10 -1.22 -2.23
N LEU A 373 7.02 -1.28 -1.27
CA LEU A 373 6.77 -1.02 0.15
C LEU A 373 6.37 0.44 0.43
N LEU A 374 6.88 1.38 -0.36
CA LEU A 374 6.62 2.81 -0.21
C LEU A 374 5.32 3.27 -0.89
N ARG A 375 4.61 2.37 -1.58
CA ARG A 375 3.35 2.72 -2.23
C ARG A 375 2.23 2.85 -1.20
N ALA A 376 1.44 3.91 -1.36
CA ALA A 376 0.16 4.03 -0.67
C ALA A 376 -0.71 2.78 -0.93
N ASP A 377 -1.46 2.38 0.10
CA ASP A 377 -2.43 1.31 0.00
C ASP A 377 -3.57 1.69 -0.96
N TRP A 378 -4.34 0.69 -1.38
CA TRP A 378 -5.39 0.91 -2.37
C TRP A 378 -6.53 1.79 -1.84
N PHE A 379 -6.86 1.71 -0.54
CA PHE A 379 -7.92 2.52 0.04
C PHE A 379 -7.53 4.01 0.03
N SER A 380 -6.30 4.34 0.45
CA SER A 380 -5.78 5.71 0.39
C SER A 380 -5.70 6.24 -1.05
N LYS A 381 -5.26 5.42 -2.00
CA LYS A 381 -5.21 5.82 -3.43
C LYS A 381 -6.58 6.12 -4.00
N PHE A 382 -7.54 5.22 -3.76
CA PHE A 382 -8.89 5.41 -4.27
C PHE A 382 -9.59 6.60 -3.61
N ALA A 383 -9.48 6.74 -2.29
CA ALA A 383 -10.09 7.83 -1.54
C ALA A 383 -9.56 9.21 -1.99
N SER A 384 -8.26 9.31 -2.28
CA SER A 384 -7.64 10.57 -2.71
C SER A 384 -7.92 10.94 -4.17
N ALA A 385 -8.15 9.97 -5.06
CA ALA A 385 -8.27 10.23 -6.49
C ALA A 385 -9.19 9.26 -7.25
N PRO A 386 -10.47 9.11 -6.87
CA PRO A 386 -11.33 8.03 -7.38
C PRO A 386 -11.52 8.07 -8.90
N ASN A 387 -11.71 9.27 -9.46
CA ASN A 387 -11.87 9.44 -10.91
C ASN A 387 -10.59 9.14 -11.70
N LYS A 388 -9.41 9.49 -11.15
CA LYS A 388 -8.13 9.19 -11.79
C LYS A 388 -7.82 7.71 -11.75
N GLU A 389 -8.09 7.04 -10.63
CA GLU A 389 -7.91 5.59 -10.51
C GLU A 389 -8.85 4.84 -11.47
N ARG A 390 -10.11 5.26 -11.62
CA ARG A 390 -11.02 4.71 -12.63
C ARG A 390 -10.48 4.91 -14.05
N ALA A 391 -10.08 6.13 -14.40
CA ALA A 391 -9.55 6.43 -15.73
C ALA A 391 -8.26 5.62 -16.03
N ALA A 392 -7.37 5.51 -15.05
CA ALA A 392 -6.15 4.71 -15.16
C ALA A 392 -6.47 3.22 -15.36
N LYS A 393 -7.46 2.67 -14.64
CA LYS A 393 -7.89 1.28 -14.82
C LYS A 393 -8.49 1.02 -16.20
N LEU A 394 -9.36 1.89 -16.70
CA LEU A 394 -9.93 1.78 -18.05
C LEU A 394 -8.84 1.92 -19.14
N SER A 395 -7.91 2.85 -18.96
CA SER A 395 -6.76 2.98 -19.87
C SER A 395 -5.89 1.73 -19.87
N ASN A 396 -5.64 1.13 -18.70
CA ASN A 396 -4.88 -0.11 -18.59
C ASN A 396 -5.61 -1.28 -19.24
N ASP A 397 -6.94 -1.34 -19.12
CA ASP A 397 -7.76 -2.36 -19.77
C ASP A 397 -7.67 -2.26 -21.31
N LEU A 398 -7.80 -1.05 -21.86
CA LEU A 398 -7.61 -0.81 -23.30
C LEU A 398 -6.20 -1.20 -23.79
N LEU A 399 -5.17 -0.86 -23.02
CA LEU A 399 -3.80 -1.22 -23.34
C LEU A 399 -3.57 -2.74 -23.28
N ASN A 400 -4.12 -3.40 -22.27
CA ASN A 400 -4.06 -4.85 -22.13
C ASN A 400 -4.81 -5.55 -23.27
N GLY A 401 -6.01 -5.08 -23.62
CA GLY A 401 -6.77 -5.62 -24.76
C GLY A 401 -6.00 -5.51 -26.08
N ARG A 402 -5.36 -4.36 -26.35
CA ARG A 402 -4.49 -4.20 -27.53
C ARG A 402 -3.28 -5.15 -27.48
N ARG A 403 -2.65 -5.27 -26.31
CA ARG A 403 -1.50 -6.16 -26.10
C ARG A 403 -1.90 -7.62 -26.28
N ASP A 404 -3.08 -8.02 -25.85
CA ASP A 404 -3.56 -9.39 -25.96
C ASP A 404 -3.88 -9.76 -27.40
N VAL A 405 -4.50 -8.84 -28.17
CA VAL A 405 -4.65 -9.01 -29.62
C VAL A 405 -3.28 -9.15 -30.29
N GLN A 406 -2.32 -8.27 -29.97
CA GLN A 406 -0.97 -8.34 -30.52
C GLN A 406 -0.27 -9.65 -30.16
N ASN A 407 -0.37 -10.08 -28.90
CA ASN A 407 0.20 -11.34 -28.43
C ASN A 407 -0.46 -12.53 -29.10
N GLN A 408 -1.78 -12.50 -29.32
CA GLN A 408 -2.52 -13.56 -29.98
C GLN A 408 -2.11 -13.68 -31.44
N VAL A 409 -2.03 -12.57 -32.17
CA VAL A 409 -1.54 -12.53 -33.55
C VAL A 409 -0.10 -13.03 -33.59
N GLY A 410 0.78 -12.53 -32.72
CA GLY A 410 2.17 -12.97 -32.63
C GLY A 410 2.29 -14.47 -32.35
N ARG A 411 1.54 -15.00 -31.39
CA ARG A 411 1.52 -16.45 -31.07
C ARG A 411 1.00 -17.29 -32.24
N ASN A 412 -0.01 -16.82 -32.96
CA ASN A 412 -0.55 -17.52 -34.12
C ASN A 412 0.49 -17.59 -35.24
N VAL A 413 1.13 -16.46 -35.58
CA VAL A 413 2.18 -16.41 -36.60
C VAL A 413 3.36 -17.28 -36.19
N ILE A 414 3.83 -17.20 -34.95
CA ILE A 414 4.92 -18.03 -34.45
C ILE A 414 4.55 -19.51 -34.54
N ARG A 415 3.34 -19.88 -34.11
CA ARG A 415 2.87 -21.27 -34.16
C ARG A 415 2.80 -21.80 -35.58
N GLU A 416 2.20 -21.04 -36.50
CA GLU A 416 2.06 -21.40 -37.91
C GLU A 416 3.44 -21.56 -38.58
N ARG A 417 4.31 -20.56 -38.44
CA ARG A 417 5.66 -20.58 -39.03
C ARG A 417 6.56 -21.66 -38.42
N THR A 418 6.40 -21.97 -37.14
CA THR A 418 7.13 -23.07 -36.49
C THR A 418 6.57 -24.44 -36.90
N ALA A 419 5.25 -24.58 -37.06
CA ALA A 419 4.62 -25.81 -37.54
C ALA A 419 5.00 -26.12 -39.00
N ASN A 420 5.21 -25.08 -39.81
CA ASN A 420 5.72 -25.19 -41.18
C ASN A 420 7.25 -25.38 -41.25
N GLU A 421 7.94 -25.54 -40.11
CA GLU A 421 9.40 -25.64 -40.02
C GLU A 421 10.17 -24.44 -40.60
N GLU A 422 9.50 -23.32 -40.82
CA GLU A 422 10.11 -22.11 -41.35
C GLU A 422 10.88 -21.37 -40.25
N TRP A 423 10.38 -21.41 -39.01
CA TRP A 423 10.98 -20.76 -37.85
C TRP A 423 11.38 -21.76 -36.76
N GLN A 424 12.48 -21.45 -36.07
CA GLN A 424 12.94 -22.12 -34.86
C GLN A 424 12.98 -21.13 -33.70
N ALA A 425 12.32 -21.47 -32.60
CA ALA A 425 12.34 -20.71 -31.36
C ALA A 425 13.41 -21.25 -30.42
N SER A 426 14.25 -20.38 -29.88
CA SER A 426 15.28 -20.70 -28.89
C SER A 426 14.83 -20.38 -27.46
N GLU A 427 15.53 -20.94 -26.47
CA GLU A 427 15.30 -20.67 -25.04
C GLU A 427 15.57 -19.21 -24.63
N ASP A 428 16.27 -18.45 -25.48
CA ASP A 428 16.63 -17.05 -25.24
C ASP A 428 15.62 -16.06 -25.83
N PHE A 429 14.41 -16.53 -26.17
CA PHE A 429 13.38 -15.75 -26.86
C PHE A 429 13.84 -15.20 -28.22
N GLU A 430 14.81 -15.84 -28.87
CA GLU A 430 15.14 -15.59 -30.27
C GLU A 430 14.34 -16.52 -31.18
N ILE A 431 13.77 -15.96 -32.23
CA ILE A 431 13.13 -16.68 -33.33
C ILE A 431 14.01 -16.48 -34.54
N ARG A 432 14.46 -17.58 -35.14
CA ARG A 432 15.27 -17.60 -36.35
C ARG A 432 14.55 -18.33 -37.45
N THR A 433 14.83 -17.98 -38.70
CA THR A 433 14.40 -18.79 -39.85
C THR A 433 15.16 -20.11 -39.88
N ARG A 434 14.70 -21.05 -40.70
CA ARG A 434 15.39 -22.32 -40.97
C ARG A 434 16.83 -22.13 -41.44
N GLU A 435 17.10 -21.07 -42.19
CA GLU A 435 18.43 -20.69 -42.68
C GLU A 435 19.29 -20.01 -41.59
N GLY A 436 18.77 -19.84 -40.38
CA GLY A 436 19.46 -19.26 -39.23
C GLY A 436 19.37 -17.73 -39.13
N SER A 437 18.61 -17.07 -40.02
CA SER A 437 18.43 -15.61 -40.00
C SER A 437 17.55 -15.17 -38.84
N LEU A 438 17.93 -14.11 -38.13
CA LEU A 438 17.17 -13.62 -36.98
C LEU A 438 15.88 -12.92 -37.42
N VAL A 439 14.73 -13.47 -37.02
CA VAL A 439 13.40 -12.91 -37.30
C VAL A 439 12.96 -12.00 -36.16
N HIS A 440 13.14 -12.46 -34.93
CA HIS A 440 12.79 -11.71 -33.75
C HIS A 440 13.78 -12.02 -32.64
N GLN A 441 14.26 -10.97 -31.98
CA GLN A 441 14.99 -11.09 -30.73
C GLN A 441 14.16 -10.40 -29.65
N GLY A 442 13.69 -11.17 -28.67
CA GLY A 442 13.01 -10.59 -27.53
C GLY A 442 13.87 -9.50 -26.88
N ASN A 443 13.27 -8.35 -26.59
CA ASN A 443 13.95 -7.26 -25.85
C ASN A 443 14.20 -7.59 -24.37
N GLN A 444 13.96 -8.84 -23.97
CA GLN A 444 13.98 -9.32 -22.60
C GLN A 444 15.06 -10.39 -22.46
N ILE A 445 15.77 -10.33 -21.32
CA ILE A 445 16.78 -11.31 -20.94
C ILE A 445 16.11 -12.69 -20.92
N GLY A 446 16.73 -13.67 -21.59
CA GLY A 446 16.33 -15.09 -21.57
C GLY A 446 16.16 -15.62 -20.16
N ASP A 447 15.27 -16.59 -19.96
CA ASP A 447 14.95 -17.09 -18.62
C ASP A 447 16.18 -17.70 -17.92
N ARG A 448 17.09 -18.31 -18.68
CA ARG A 448 18.36 -18.83 -18.15
C ARG A 448 19.25 -17.70 -17.59
N THR A 449 19.45 -16.64 -18.37
CA THR A 449 20.27 -15.50 -17.96
C THR A 449 19.61 -14.72 -16.83
N ARG A 450 18.27 -14.61 -16.80
CA ARG A 450 17.55 -14.05 -15.64
C ARG A 450 17.81 -14.83 -14.37
N ARG A 451 17.73 -16.17 -14.43
CA ARG A 451 18.01 -17.04 -13.29
C ARG A 451 19.47 -16.94 -12.85
N GLN A 452 20.40 -16.69 -13.76
CA GLN A 452 21.81 -16.44 -13.42
C GLN A 452 21.99 -15.08 -12.73
N LEU A 453 21.36 -14.02 -13.22
CA LEU A 453 21.41 -12.69 -12.60
C LEU A 453 20.75 -12.61 -11.22
N ALA A 454 19.72 -13.43 -11.00
CA ALA A 454 19.01 -13.53 -9.72
C ALA A 454 19.78 -14.38 -8.69
N LYS A 455 20.78 -15.17 -9.11
CA LYS A 455 21.62 -15.92 -8.19
C LYS A 455 22.71 -14.99 -7.66
N ARG A 456 22.81 -14.89 -6.32
CA ARG A 456 24.00 -14.33 -5.66
C ARG A 456 25.22 -15.12 -6.11
N GLN A 457 26.14 -14.49 -6.86
CA GLN A 457 27.50 -15.01 -6.93
C GLN A 457 28.07 -14.89 -5.52
N LYS A 458 28.30 -16.03 -4.85
CA LYS A 458 29.10 -16.04 -3.63
C LYS A 458 30.50 -15.60 -4.05
N VAL A 459 30.89 -14.39 -3.68
CA VAL A 459 32.29 -13.95 -3.68
C VAL A 459 32.92 -14.43 -2.38
#